data_AF-A0A932CVD2-F1
#
_entry.id   AF-A0A932CVD2-F1
#
_cell.length_a   1.000
_cell.length_b   1.000
_cell.length_c   1.000
_cell.angle_alpha   90.00
_cell.angle_beta   90.00
_cell.angle_gamma   90.00
#
_symmetry.space_group_name_H-M   'P 1'
#
loop_
_entity.id
_entity.type
_entity.pdbx_description
1 polymer ?
#
loop_
_entity_poly.entity_id
_entity_poly.type
_entity_poly.pdbx_seq_one_letter_code
_entity_poly.pdbx_strand_id
1 'polypeptide(L)'
;MLAKRARYLVAVLGGLSFACAAEFGVEIDNANLAQELESEDPGDSDGDGEPDDPEAPPTPEANLETCGNDLDDDQDGDIDEECGCEPGTQRACYIGAPEVRGVGACVEGLQVCDDSREFPIWGECLGAVLPVAEALGNGIDDDCDGLADCEDAEFLEDPICTGPCGIQTEVFHDRGLQAGFGGSSIEEGDGLPVQSMTCEDTVCDPEEAAFEAGGQITCVAQPPECADGTFPTYHPDTGAWTCDPPCDLVIHYGGIYGNLTVCAGDPDLECEDGTVPTWVFETQEWECRPTCDNGLYDQIWVDGALFCVPC
;
A
#
# COMPACT_ATOMS: atom_id res chain seq x y z
N MET A 1 -10.53 -32.81 23.21
CA MET A 1 -10.73 -34.25 22.91
C MET A 1 -11.81 -34.40 21.84
N LEU A 2 -11.61 -35.33 20.92
CA LEU A 2 -12.49 -35.78 19.82
C LEU A 2 -12.60 -34.88 18.59
N ALA A 3 -11.81 -35.26 17.58
CA ALA A 3 -11.95 -34.88 16.19
C ALA A 3 -13.26 -35.42 15.57
N LYS A 4 -13.87 -34.64 14.68
CA LYS A 4 -14.74 -35.15 13.61
C LYS A 4 -14.41 -34.45 12.30
N ARG A 5 -13.73 -35.16 11.41
CA ARG A 5 -13.66 -34.85 9.98
C ARG A 5 -15.04 -35.08 9.36
N ALA A 6 -15.58 -34.12 8.63
CA ALA A 6 -16.74 -34.31 7.75
C ALA A 6 -16.35 -33.90 6.33
N ARG A 7 -16.43 -34.88 5.42
CA ARG A 7 -16.25 -34.74 3.97
C ARG A 7 -17.51 -34.11 3.39
N TYR A 8 -17.39 -33.03 2.62
CA TYR A 8 -18.51 -32.51 1.83
C TYR A 8 -18.60 -33.27 0.50
N LEU A 9 -19.73 -33.96 0.31
CA LEU A 9 -20.16 -34.51 -0.97
C LEU A 9 -20.96 -33.40 -1.68
N VAL A 10 -20.48 -32.91 -2.81
CA VAL A 10 -21.25 -31.98 -3.65
C VAL A 10 -22.29 -32.78 -4.44
N ALA A 11 -23.57 -32.55 -4.16
CA ALA A 11 -24.68 -33.02 -4.98
C ALA A 11 -25.39 -31.80 -5.57
N VAL A 12 -25.23 -31.60 -6.88
CA VAL A 12 -25.93 -30.58 -7.66
C VAL A 12 -27.24 -31.16 -8.17
N LEU A 13 -28.36 -30.67 -7.61
CA LEU A 13 -29.72 -30.74 -8.16
C LEU A 13 -30.40 -29.47 -7.61
N GLY A 14 -30.94 -28.51 -8.37
CA GLY A 14 -31.76 -28.65 -9.56
C GLY A 14 -33.19 -28.18 -9.24
N GLY A 15 -33.42 -26.86 -9.31
CA GLY A 15 -34.72 -26.24 -9.67
C GLY A 15 -35.84 -26.11 -8.63
N LEU A 16 -36.52 -24.96 -8.76
CA LEU A 16 -37.91 -24.57 -8.38
C LEU A 16 -38.15 -23.78 -7.08
N SER A 17 -38.69 -22.59 -7.32
CA SER A 17 -39.14 -21.51 -6.43
C SER A 17 -40.08 -21.93 -5.30
N PHE A 18 -40.06 -21.19 -4.19
CA PHE A 18 -41.22 -20.52 -3.59
C PHE A 18 -40.75 -19.38 -2.68
N ALA A 19 -41.43 -18.24 -2.75
CA ALA A 19 -41.21 -17.07 -1.91
C ALA A 19 -41.67 -17.33 -0.47
N CYS A 20 -40.92 -16.82 0.50
CA CYS A 20 -41.43 -16.41 1.81
C CYS A 20 -40.60 -15.21 2.28
N ALA A 21 -41.27 -14.07 2.49
CA ALA A 21 -40.69 -12.92 3.16
C ALA A 21 -40.54 -13.24 4.65
N ALA A 22 -39.35 -12.99 5.20
CA ALA A 22 -39.14 -12.87 6.64
C ALA A 22 -38.27 -11.63 6.85
N GLU A 23 -38.82 -10.69 7.61
CA GLU A 23 -38.12 -9.52 8.14
C GLU A 23 -36.91 -9.99 8.95
N PHE A 24 -35.72 -9.50 8.61
CA PHE A 24 -34.56 -9.58 9.49
C PHE A 24 -34.44 -8.24 10.21
N GLY A 25 -34.96 -8.18 11.43
CA GLY A 25 -34.49 -7.23 12.42
C GLY A 25 -33.06 -7.60 12.79
N VAL A 26 -32.15 -6.65 12.68
CA VAL A 26 -30.80 -6.77 13.22
C VAL A 26 -30.86 -6.26 14.66
N GLU A 27 -30.81 -7.19 15.62
CA GLU A 27 -30.43 -6.88 17.00
C GLU A 27 -28.91 -6.69 17.02
N ILE A 28 -28.46 -5.48 17.36
CA ILE A 28 -27.06 -5.20 17.69
C ILE A 28 -26.93 -5.43 19.20
N ASP A 29 -26.32 -6.55 19.58
CA ASP A 29 -25.89 -6.83 20.95
C ASP A 29 -24.68 -5.94 21.29
N ASN A 30 -24.94 -4.82 21.96
CA ASN A 30 -23.92 -4.03 22.64
C ASN A 30 -23.51 -4.73 23.93
N ALA A 31 -22.40 -5.46 23.91
CA ALA A 31 -21.76 -6.00 25.10
C ALA A 31 -20.33 -5.45 25.26
N ASN A 32 -20.20 -4.55 26.23
CA ASN A 32 -19.03 -4.32 27.11
C ASN A 32 -17.66 -4.00 26.50
N LEU A 33 -17.31 -2.70 26.56
CA LEU A 33 -16.04 -2.24 27.09
C LEU A 33 -16.28 -0.94 27.90
N ALA A 34 -16.71 -1.10 29.16
CA ALA A 34 -16.51 -0.08 30.17
C ALA A 34 -15.28 -0.50 30.98
N GLN A 35 -14.15 0.14 30.72
CA GLN A 35 -13.01 0.09 31.64
C GLN A 35 -13.31 1.05 32.80
N GLU A 36 -13.31 0.48 34.00
CA GLU A 36 -13.42 1.16 35.28
C GLU A 36 -12.18 2.04 35.49
N LEU A 37 -12.38 3.36 35.61
CA LEU A 37 -11.42 4.27 36.24
C LEU A 37 -11.97 4.60 37.63
N GLU A 38 -11.39 3.93 38.62
CA GLU A 38 -11.67 4.09 40.04
C GLU A 38 -11.32 5.51 40.49
N SER A 39 -12.31 6.27 40.95
CA SER A 39 -12.08 7.52 41.68
C SER A 39 -11.83 7.20 43.14
N GLU A 40 -10.59 7.38 43.60
CA GLU A 40 -10.22 7.29 45.01
C GLU A 40 -10.80 8.46 45.80
N ASP A 41 -11.69 8.17 46.74
CA ASP A 41 -12.17 9.10 47.78
C ASP A 41 -11.32 8.93 49.05
N PRO A 42 -10.66 10.00 49.55
CA PRO A 42 -10.27 10.05 50.93
C PRO A 42 -10.99 11.20 51.65
N GLY A 43 -12.00 10.83 52.43
CA GLY A 43 -11.97 11.06 53.87
C GLY A 43 -12.22 12.50 54.33
N ASP A 44 -13.47 12.70 54.76
CA ASP A 44 -13.97 13.70 55.70
C ASP A 44 -13.06 13.91 56.93
N SER A 45 -12.67 15.16 57.21
CA SER A 45 -12.39 15.62 58.57
C SER A 45 -12.78 17.09 58.74
N ASP A 46 -13.60 17.32 59.76
CA ASP A 46 -14.17 18.59 60.22
C ASP A 46 -13.21 19.80 60.30
N GLY A 47 -13.78 20.98 60.01
CA GLY A 47 -13.55 22.19 60.80
C GLY A 47 -12.67 23.28 60.19
N ASP A 48 -13.30 24.35 59.71
CA ASP A 48 -13.19 25.75 60.20
C ASP A 48 -13.49 26.73 59.06
N GLY A 49 -14.50 27.59 59.26
CA GLY A 49 -14.91 28.59 58.29
C GLY A 49 -14.03 29.85 58.31
N GLU A 50 -13.86 30.47 57.14
CA GLU A 50 -13.73 31.92 56.87
C GLU A 50 -13.49 32.10 55.34
N PRO A 51 -13.62 33.31 54.78
CA PRO A 51 -14.81 33.96 54.25
C PRO A 51 -14.85 34.01 52.70
N ASP A 52 -15.92 34.58 52.15
CA ASP A 52 -16.10 34.88 50.72
C ASP A 52 -14.82 35.42 50.04
N ASP A 53 -14.29 34.67 49.06
CA ASP A 53 -13.19 35.10 48.19
C ASP A 53 -13.76 35.86 46.98
N PRO A 54 -13.61 37.19 46.89
CA PRO A 54 -14.16 37.99 45.82
C PRO A 54 -13.12 38.18 44.71
N GLU A 55 -12.60 37.11 44.12
CA GLU A 55 -11.78 37.19 42.89
C GLU A 55 -11.59 35.79 42.28
N ALA A 56 -12.70 35.17 41.86
CA ALA A 56 -12.61 34.17 40.80
C ALA A 56 -11.93 34.84 39.58
N PRO A 57 -10.91 34.21 38.96
CA PRO A 57 -10.28 34.76 37.76
C PRO A 57 -11.37 35.00 36.70
N PRO A 58 -11.29 36.08 35.91
CA PRO A 58 -12.25 36.29 34.84
C PRO A 58 -12.26 35.04 33.98
N THR A 59 -13.45 34.46 33.80
CA THR A 59 -13.69 33.51 32.70
C THR A 59 -13.14 34.16 31.43
N PRO A 60 -12.52 33.41 30.50
CA PRO A 60 -12.13 33.97 29.21
C PRO A 60 -13.34 34.73 28.67
N GLU A 61 -13.18 36.03 28.39
CA GLU A 61 -14.24 36.75 27.71
C GLU A 61 -14.55 35.93 26.45
N ALA A 62 -15.79 35.49 26.32
CA ALA A 62 -16.26 34.84 25.11
C ALA A 62 -15.89 35.79 23.97
N ASN A 63 -14.93 35.36 23.14
CA ASN A 63 -14.72 35.99 21.87
C ASN A 63 -16.08 35.83 21.17
N LEU A 64 -16.67 36.93 20.71
CA LEU A 64 -18.03 36.90 20.16
C LEU A 64 -17.90 36.99 18.64
N GLU A 65 -18.73 36.23 17.94
CA GLU A 65 -18.82 36.26 16.49
C GLU A 65 -19.01 37.66 15.91
N THR A 66 -18.21 37.98 14.90
CA THR A 66 -18.37 39.19 14.08
C THR A 66 -19.23 38.87 12.87
N CYS A 67 -20.54 38.96 13.06
CA CYS A 67 -21.52 38.62 12.02
C CYS A 67 -21.23 39.20 10.62
N GLY A 68 -21.20 38.30 9.63
CA GLY A 68 -21.12 38.59 8.20
C GLY A 68 -19.69 38.71 7.66
N ASN A 69 -18.70 38.16 8.37
CA ASN A 69 -17.33 38.03 7.88
C ASN A 69 -17.01 36.62 7.33
N ASP A 70 -17.91 35.65 7.49
CA ASP A 70 -17.77 34.26 7.05
C ASP A 70 -16.52 33.56 7.65
N LEU A 71 -16.18 33.91 8.90
CA LEU A 71 -15.10 33.34 9.70
C LEU A 71 -15.63 32.84 11.05
N ASP A 72 -14.94 31.85 11.62
CA ASP A 72 -15.12 31.39 13.01
C ASP A 72 -14.24 32.30 13.90
N ASP A 73 -14.81 33.37 14.45
CA ASP A 73 -14.04 34.37 15.21
C ASP A 73 -13.73 33.88 16.63
N ASP A 74 -14.59 33.04 17.19
CA ASP A 74 -14.45 32.51 18.54
C ASP A 74 -13.79 31.13 18.66
N GLN A 75 -13.54 30.48 17.52
CA GLN A 75 -12.90 29.18 17.36
C GLN A 75 -13.68 28.04 18.04
N ASP A 76 -15.02 28.13 18.07
CA ASP A 76 -15.88 27.07 18.60
C ASP A 76 -16.26 26.00 17.56
N GLY A 77 -15.94 26.23 16.28
CA GLY A 77 -16.18 25.32 15.17
C GLY A 77 -17.45 25.61 14.37
N ASP A 78 -18.21 26.65 14.73
CA ASP A 78 -19.28 27.20 13.92
C ASP A 78 -18.85 28.54 13.27
N ILE A 79 -19.65 29.06 12.35
CA ILE A 79 -19.33 30.32 11.63
C ILE A 79 -20.54 31.22 11.67
N ASP A 80 -20.34 32.44 12.19
CA ASP A 80 -21.40 33.40 12.46
C ASP A 80 -22.60 32.73 13.17
N GLU A 81 -22.33 31.82 14.10
CA GLU A 81 -23.34 31.29 14.98
C GLU A 81 -23.91 32.41 15.85
N GLU A 82 -25.18 32.26 16.22
CA GLU A 82 -25.96 33.31 16.90
C GLU A 82 -26.16 34.61 16.07
N CYS A 83 -25.65 34.68 14.83
CA CYS A 83 -25.94 35.77 13.91
C CYS A 83 -27.25 35.56 13.15
N GLY A 84 -28.05 36.63 13.08
CA GLY A 84 -29.34 36.60 12.41
C GLY A 84 -29.23 36.45 10.90
N CYS A 85 -30.06 35.59 10.30
CA CYS A 85 -30.11 35.34 8.86
C CYS A 85 -31.55 35.31 8.32
N GLU A 86 -31.70 35.28 6.98
CA GLU A 86 -33.00 35.12 6.34
C GLU A 86 -33.38 33.63 6.25
N PRO A 87 -34.52 33.19 6.84
CA PRO A 87 -34.98 31.80 6.86
C PRO A 87 -34.80 31.05 5.54
N GLY A 88 -34.14 29.88 5.60
CA GLY A 88 -33.95 29.01 4.45
C GLY A 88 -32.93 29.50 3.41
N THR A 89 -32.27 30.65 3.65
CA THR A 89 -31.12 31.08 2.85
C THR A 89 -29.96 30.11 3.07
N GLN A 90 -29.15 29.93 2.02
CA GLN A 90 -27.96 29.09 2.05
C GLN A 90 -26.76 29.91 1.64
N ARG A 91 -25.61 29.64 2.24
CA ARG A 91 -24.32 30.23 1.85
C ARG A 91 -23.21 29.20 1.96
N ALA A 92 -22.16 29.41 1.19
CA ALA A 92 -20.93 28.67 1.38
C ALA A 92 -20.31 29.04 2.74
N CYS A 93 -19.62 28.09 3.34
CA CYS A 93 -18.99 28.23 4.64
C CYS A 93 -17.70 27.41 4.66
N TYR A 94 -16.74 27.79 5.49
CA TYR A 94 -15.50 27.03 5.63
C TYR A 94 -14.81 27.43 6.93
N ILE A 95 -14.80 26.48 7.88
CA ILE A 95 -14.35 26.71 9.28
C ILE A 95 -12.83 26.85 9.34
N GLY A 96 -12.11 26.23 8.39
CA GLY A 96 -10.65 26.32 8.32
C GLY A 96 -10.16 27.72 7.94
N ALA A 97 -8.83 27.88 7.99
CA ALA A 97 -8.18 29.13 7.61
C ALA A 97 -8.58 29.54 6.17
N PRO A 98 -9.02 30.80 5.94
CA PRO A 98 -9.52 31.22 4.64
C PRO A 98 -8.47 31.13 3.51
N GLU A 99 -7.18 31.10 3.84
CA GLU A 99 -6.07 30.99 2.90
C GLU A 99 -5.98 29.62 2.20
N VAL A 100 -6.41 28.54 2.87
CA VAL A 100 -6.37 27.16 2.34
C VAL A 100 -7.72 26.71 1.75
N ARG A 101 -8.71 27.61 1.79
CA ARG A 101 -10.05 27.36 1.25
C ARG A 101 -9.98 27.13 -0.26
N GLY A 102 -10.43 25.96 -0.72
CA GLY A 102 -10.45 25.60 -2.14
C GLY A 102 -9.10 25.14 -2.68
N VAL A 103 -8.13 24.87 -1.80
CA VAL A 103 -6.81 24.31 -2.13
C VAL A 103 -6.83 22.81 -1.87
N GLY A 104 -6.24 22.01 -2.76
CA GLY A 104 -6.17 20.55 -2.60
C GLY A 104 -7.52 19.88 -2.34
N ALA A 105 -7.57 19.07 -1.28
CA ALA A 105 -8.78 18.41 -0.78
C ALA A 105 -9.76 19.37 -0.08
N CYS A 106 -9.29 20.55 0.35
CA CYS A 106 -10.08 21.47 1.15
C CYS A 106 -11.14 22.19 0.34
N VAL A 107 -12.39 21.82 0.59
CA VAL A 107 -13.54 22.43 -0.08
C VAL A 107 -14.48 23.08 0.92
N GLU A 108 -15.15 24.13 0.47
CA GLU A 108 -16.21 24.79 1.23
C GLU A 108 -17.44 23.90 1.41
N GLY A 109 -18.06 24.02 2.59
CA GLY A 109 -19.33 23.43 2.91
C GLY A 109 -20.49 24.39 2.63
N LEU A 110 -21.65 24.03 3.16
CA LEU A 110 -22.86 24.82 3.07
C LEU A 110 -23.51 25.00 4.45
N GLN A 111 -23.76 26.25 4.82
CA GLN A 111 -24.63 26.58 5.94
C GLN A 111 -26.03 26.92 5.45
N VAL A 112 -27.03 26.48 6.20
CA VAL A 112 -28.44 26.82 5.97
C VAL A 112 -28.93 27.62 7.17
N CYS A 113 -29.64 28.72 6.90
CA CYS A 113 -30.29 29.51 7.92
C CYS A 113 -31.46 28.73 8.52
N ASP A 114 -31.32 28.30 9.78
CA ASP A 114 -32.33 27.54 10.51
C ASP A 114 -33.47 28.47 10.96
N ASP A 115 -34.69 28.12 10.56
CA ASP A 115 -35.92 28.86 10.88
C ASP A 115 -36.73 28.22 12.03
N SER A 116 -36.18 27.20 12.69
CA SER A 116 -36.83 26.49 13.79
C SER A 116 -36.93 27.30 15.09
N ARG A 117 -36.10 28.33 15.24
CA ARG A 117 -36.02 29.22 16.43
C ARG A 117 -36.83 30.50 16.24
N GLU A 118 -37.11 31.23 17.34
CA GLU A 118 -37.80 32.53 17.28
C GLU A 118 -37.00 33.58 16.49
N PHE A 119 -35.67 33.48 16.54
CA PHE A 119 -34.73 34.26 15.74
C PHE A 119 -33.93 33.29 14.86
N PRO A 120 -34.08 33.35 13.53
CA PRO A 120 -33.34 32.49 12.62
C PRO A 120 -31.83 32.77 12.68
N ILE A 121 -31.02 31.72 12.74
CA ILE A 121 -29.57 31.80 12.82
C ILE A 121 -28.93 30.80 11.86
N TRP A 122 -27.66 31.02 11.52
CA TRP A 122 -26.92 30.05 10.73
C TRP A 122 -26.78 28.72 11.48
N GLY A 123 -26.97 27.62 10.76
CA GLY A 123 -26.66 26.28 11.25
C GLY A 123 -25.19 25.90 11.02
N GLU A 124 -24.86 24.66 11.33
CA GLU A 124 -23.51 24.08 11.15
C GLU A 124 -23.04 24.16 9.69
N CYS A 125 -21.73 24.25 9.49
CA CYS A 125 -21.11 24.21 8.17
C CYS A 125 -21.00 22.77 7.64
N LEU A 126 -21.97 22.34 6.83
CA LEU A 126 -22.06 20.96 6.38
C LEU A 126 -21.26 20.71 5.09
N GLY A 127 -20.45 19.64 5.09
CA GLY A 127 -19.74 19.17 3.90
C GLY A 127 -18.44 19.91 3.58
N ALA A 128 -17.98 20.80 4.46
CA ALA A 128 -16.63 21.34 4.37
C ALA A 128 -15.60 20.24 4.62
N VAL A 129 -14.50 20.27 3.87
CA VAL A 129 -13.34 19.39 4.09
C VAL A 129 -12.22 20.28 4.62
N LEU A 130 -11.78 20.00 5.83
CA LEU A 130 -10.71 20.74 6.49
C LEU A 130 -9.36 20.08 6.20
N PRO A 131 -8.24 20.83 6.34
CA PRO A 131 -6.91 20.26 6.24
C PRO A 131 -6.74 19.08 7.19
N VAL A 132 -6.17 18.00 6.69
CA VAL A 132 -5.71 16.88 7.49
C VAL A 132 -4.23 16.66 7.23
N ALA A 133 -3.58 15.76 7.97
CA ALA A 133 -2.18 15.45 7.67
C ALA A 133 -2.08 14.81 6.28
N GLU A 134 -1.08 15.24 5.51
CA GLU A 134 -0.79 14.74 4.18
C GLU A 134 -0.66 13.20 4.15
N ALA A 135 -1.37 12.56 3.22
CA ALA A 135 -1.32 11.11 3.04
C ALA A 135 -0.60 10.74 1.75
N LEU A 136 0.66 10.31 1.89
CA LEU A 136 1.51 9.91 0.77
C LEU A 136 0.89 8.86 -0.16
N GLY A 137 1.03 9.11 -1.46
CA GLY A 137 0.72 8.20 -2.56
C GLY A 137 -0.71 8.25 -3.06
N ASN A 138 -1.52 9.23 -2.62
CA ASN A 138 -2.91 9.37 -3.04
C ASN A 138 -3.10 10.41 -4.18
N GLY A 139 -2.09 11.22 -4.49
CA GLY A 139 -2.15 12.28 -5.50
C GLY A 139 -2.94 13.51 -5.06
N ILE A 140 -3.19 13.70 -3.77
CA ILE A 140 -4.06 14.72 -3.18
C ILE A 140 -3.28 15.51 -2.14
N ASP A 141 -3.34 16.84 -2.25
CA ASP A 141 -2.93 17.80 -1.23
C ASP A 141 -3.98 17.79 -0.11
N ASP A 142 -3.77 16.97 0.92
CA ASP A 142 -4.70 16.73 2.03
C ASP A 142 -4.59 17.80 3.13
N ASP A 143 -3.41 18.41 3.27
CA ASP A 143 -3.16 19.48 4.24
C ASP A 143 -3.39 20.90 3.68
N CYS A 144 -3.69 20.96 2.38
CA CYS A 144 -4.14 22.14 1.66
C CYS A 144 -3.12 23.27 1.63
N ASP A 145 -1.84 22.93 1.68
CA ASP A 145 -0.73 23.88 1.58
C ASP A 145 -0.36 24.23 0.12
N GLY A 146 -0.94 23.50 -0.84
CA GLY A 146 -0.75 23.67 -2.27
C GLY A 146 0.25 22.69 -2.91
N LEU A 147 0.75 21.73 -2.15
CA LEU A 147 1.67 20.67 -2.58
C LEU A 147 1.02 19.31 -2.30
N ALA A 148 1.21 18.35 -3.19
CA ALA A 148 0.68 16.99 -3.01
C ALA A 148 1.82 15.97 -2.96
N ASP A 149 1.72 15.02 -2.05
CA ASP A 149 2.64 13.91 -1.86
C ASP A 149 4.12 14.35 -1.84
N CYS A 150 4.91 13.89 -2.81
CA CYS A 150 6.34 14.16 -2.93
C CYS A 150 6.68 15.57 -3.45
N GLU A 151 5.68 16.37 -3.80
CA GLU A 151 5.88 17.81 -4.04
C GLU A 151 6.03 18.59 -2.73
N ASP A 152 5.53 18.04 -1.63
CA ASP A 152 5.66 18.61 -0.29
C ASP A 152 7.09 18.40 0.25
N ALA A 153 7.64 19.48 0.81
CA ALA A 153 8.93 19.52 1.46
C ALA A 153 9.02 18.58 2.68
N GLU A 154 7.89 18.28 3.33
CA GLU A 154 7.83 17.39 4.50
C GLU A 154 8.22 15.94 4.16
N PHE A 155 8.01 15.50 2.91
CA PHE A 155 8.23 14.12 2.48
C PHE A 155 9.38 13.91 1.48
N LEU A 156 10.20 14.93 1.22
CA LEU A 156 11.30 14.82 0.25
C LEU A 156 12.34 13.74 0.59
N GLU A 157 12.45 13.36 1.87
CA GLU A 157 13.36 12.30 2.34
C GLU A 157 12.65 10.96 2.55
N ASP A 158 11.35 10.87 2.27
CA ASP A 158 10.60 9.63 2.39
C ASP A 158 11.08 8.59 1.34
N PRO A 159 11.22 7.30 1.70
CA PRO A 159 11.59 6.25 0.76
C PRO A 159 10.70 6.20 -0.49
N ILE A 160 9.40 6.49 -0.36
CA ILE A 160 8.47 6.53 -1.49
C ILE A 160 8.90 7.62 -2.47
N CYS A 161 9.23 8.81 -1.97
CA CYS A 161 9.57 9.98 -2.79
C CYS A 161 10.99 9.95 -3.36
N THR A 162 11.90 9.25 -2.69
CA THR A 162 13.29 9.09 -3.13
C THR A 162 13.51 7.84 -4.00
N GLY A 163 12.53 6.94 -4.00
CA GLY A 163 12.50 5.75 -4.84
C GLY A 163 12.48 6.05 -6.34
N PRO A 164 12.84 5.06 -7.18
CA PRO A 164 12.95 5.24 -8.62
C PRO A 164 11.63 5.63 -9.30
N CYS A 165 10.49 5.31 -8.68
CA CYS A 165 9.16 5.59 -9.21
C CYS A 165 8.40 6.73 -8.48
N GLY A 166 8.95 7.31 -7.41
CA GLY A 166 8.21 8.25 -6.59
C GLY A 166 6.91 7.61 -6.06
N ILE A 167 5.78 8.32 -6.20
CA ILE A 167 4.45 7.83 -5.82
C ILE A 167 3.86 6.72 -6.71
N GLN A 168 4.49 6.45 -7.86
CA GLN A 168 4.03 5.38 -8.74
C GLN A 168 4.45 4.02 -8.20
N THR A 169 3.66 2.98 -8.49
CA THR A 169 4.02 1.62 -8.07
C THR A 169 5.15 1.09 -8.95
N GLU A 170 6.19 0.52 -8.32
CA GLU A 170 7.19 -0.30 -9.00
C GLU A 170 6.56 -1.64 -9.42
N VAL A 171 6.32 -1.81 -10.72
CA VAL A 171 5.75 -3.04 -11.28
C VAL A 171 6.84 -3.89 -11.92
N PHE A 172 7.09 -5.06 -11.35
CA PHE A 172 8.02 -6.07 -11.84
C PHE A 172 7.28 -7.06 -12.74
N HIS A 173 7.53 -6.93 -14.04
CA HIS A 173 6.94 -7.79 -15.07
C HIS A 173 7.79 -9.01 -15.32
N ASP A 174 7.26 -10.20 -15.07
CA ASP A 174 7.86 -11.44 -15.56
C ASP A 174 7.80 -11.45 -17.08
N ARG A 175 8.99 -11.32 -17.70
CA ARG A 175 9.09 -11.29 -19.16
C ARG A 175 8.78 -12.64 -19.79
N GLY A 176 8.87 -13.71 -19.02
CA GLY A 176 8.78 -15.07 -19.49
C GLY A 176 9.95 -15.42 -20.41
N LEU A 177 10.68 -16.47 -20.07
CA LEU A 177 11.70 -16.99 -20.99
C LEU A 177 11.03 -17.89 -22.02
N GLN A 178 11.45 -17.75 -23.28
CA GLN A 178 10.95 -18.61 -24.35
C GLN A 178 11.27 -20.07 -24.03
N ALA A 179 10.26 -20.94 -24.06
CA ALA A 179 10.49 -22.36 -23.82
C ALA A 179 11.38 -22.95 -24.92
N GLY A 180 12.39 -23.71 -24.50
CA GLY A 180 13.25 -24.48 -25.38
C GLY A 180 12.54 -25.70 -25.96
N PHE A 181 13.05 -26.21 -27.08
CA PHE A 181 12.52 -27.41 -27.73
C PHE A 181 13.60 -28.50 -27.79
N GLY A 182 13.36 -29.62 -27.10
CA GLY A 182 14.20 -30.81 -27.23
C GLY A 182 14.83 -31.26 -25.91
N GLY A 183 16.09 -31.67 -25.98
CA GLY A 183 16.90 -31.96 -24.79
C GLY A 183 17.42 -30.68 -24.15
N SER A 184 18.27 -30.82 -23.13
CA SER A 184 18.89 -29.65 -22.51
C SER A 184 19.76 -28.90 -23.50
N SER A 185 19.67 -27.57 -23.50
CA SER A 185 20.44 -26.69 -24.38
C SER A 185 20.71 -25.36 -23.71
N ILE A 186 21.67 -24.61 -24.27
CA ILE A 186 21.99 -23.24 -23.86
C ILE A 186 21.93 -22.37 -25.10
N GLU A 187 21.30 -21.22 -24.98
CA GLU A 187 21.24 -20.18 -26.00
C GLU A 187 21.77 -18.87 -25.40
N GLU A 188 22.22 -17.96 -26.27
CA GLU A 188 22.54 -16.60 -25.83
C GLU A 188 21.26 -15.92 -25.33
N GLY A 189 21.37 -15.24 -24.20
CA GLY A 189 20.32 -14.39 -23.68
C GLY A 189 20.40 -12.97 -24.23
N ASP A 190 19.47 -12.13 -23.79
CA ASP A 190 19.35 -10.75 -24.22
C ASP A 190 20.05 -9.74 -23.29
N GLY A 191 20.71 -10.23 -22.24
CA GLY A 191 21.40 -9.43 -21.23
C GLY A 191 20.45 -8.59 -20.37
N LEU A 192 19.15 -8.88 -20.39
CA LEU A 192 18.13 -8.18 -19.60
C LEU A 192 17.74 -9.04 -18.39
N PRO A 193 17.29 -8.44 -17.27
CA PRO A 193 16.81 -9.19 -16.11
C PRO A 193 15.60 -10.07 -16.45
N VAL A 194 15.36 -11.14 -15.70
CA VAL A 194 14.16 -11.98 -15.90
C VAL A 194 12.88 -11.17 -15.72
N GLN A 195 12.90 -10.24 -14.77
CA GLN A 195 11.80 -9.33 -14.47
C GLN A 195 12.22 -7.91 -14.82
N SER A 196 11.43 -7.22 -15.64
CA SER A 196 11.64 -5.80 -15.94
C SER A 196 10.76 -4.93 -15.04
N MET A 197 11.35 -3.92 -14.41
CA MET A 197 10.62 -2.96 -13.61
C MET A 197 10.16 -1.76 -14.45
N THR A 198 8.89 -1.37 -14.30
CA THR A 198 8.31 -0.13 -14.81
C THR A 198 7.57 0.61 -13.71
N CYS A 199 7.49 1.93 -13.82
CA CYS A 199 6.66 2.77 -12.94
C CYS A 199 5.27 2.88 -13.56
N GLU A 200 4.24 2.48 -12.80
CA GLU A 200 2.85 2.51 -13.26
C GLU A 200 1.94 3.19 -12.25
N ASP A 201 0.75 3.57 -12.72
CA ASP A 201 -0.27 4.17 -11.86
C ASP A 201 -0.55 3.27 -10.65
N THR A 202 -0.83 3.90 -9.51
CA THR A 202 -0.91 3.24 -8.20
C THR A 202 -1.86 2.04 -8.23
N VAL A 203 -1.29 0.84 -8.10
CA VAL A 203 -2.01 -0.45 -8.09
C VAL A 203 -1.85 -1.19 -6.76
N CYS A 204 -0.84 -0.83 -5.97
CA CYS A 204 -0.58 -1.38 -4.64
C CYS A 204 -0.40 -0.24 -3.63
N ASP A 205 -0.36 -0.59 -2.33
CA ASP A 205 -0.07 0.40 -1.30
C ASP A 205 1.33 1.02 -1.54
N PRO A 206 1.58 2.29 -1.16
CA PRO A 206 2.83 2.99 -1.48
C PRO A 206 4.10 2.29 -0.93
N GLU A 207 3.98 1.52 0.15
CA GLU A 207 5.06 0.74 0.74
C GLU A 207 5.23 -0.66 0.11
N GLU A 208 4.51 -0.96 -0.98
CA GLU A 208 4.52 -2.24 -1.67
C GLU A 208 4.94 -2.10 -3.14
N ALA A 209 5.65 -3.11 -3.63
CA ALA A 209 5.88 -3.29 -5.06
C ALA A 209 4.79 -4.19 -5.66
N ALA A 210 4.64 -4.15 -6.97
CA ALA A 210 3.76 -5.05 -7.71
C ALA A 210 4.58 -6.07 -8.49
N PHE A 211 4.15 -7.34 -8.46
CA PHE A 211 4.65 -8.37 -9.37
C PHE A 211 3.53 -8.75 -10.35
N GLU A 212 3.81 -8.63 -11.65
CA GLU A 212 2.90 -9.06 -12.71
C GLU A 212 3.42 -10.32 -13.41
N ALA A 213 2.60 -11.37 -13.43
CA ALA A 213 2.82 -12.54 -14.25
C ALA A 213 1.52 -12.98 -14.93
N GLY A 214 1.55 -13.10 -16.26
CA GLY A 214 0.41 -13.57 -17.04
C GLY A 214 -0.84 -12.68 -16.94
N GLY A 215 -0.67 -11.37 -16.73
CA GLY A 215 -1.77 -10.41 -16.57
C GLY A 215 -2.38 -10.35 -15.17
N GLN A 216 -1.79 -11.03 -14.18
CA GLN A 216 -2.21 -10.95 -12.79
C GLN A 216 -1.18 -10.18 -11.98
N ILE A 217 -1.64 -9.12 -11.33
CA ILE A 217 -0.85 -8.31 -10.39
C ILE A 217 -0.98 -8.89 -8.98
N THR A 218 0.14 -8.98 -8.27
CA THR A 218 0.22 -9.32 -6.85
C THR A 218 1.06 -8.27 -6.14
N CYS A 219 0.49 -7.62 -5.12
CA CYS A 219 1.25 -6.70 -4.27
C CYS A 219 2.14 -7.49 -3.32
N VAL A 220 3.40 -7.07 -3.24
CA VAL A 220 4.48 -7.75 -2.53
C VAL A 220 5.33 -6.71 -1.79
N ALA A 221 6.09 -7.16 -0.79
CA ALA A 221 7.03 -6.28 -0.12
C ALA A 221 8.02 -5.67 -1.13
N GLN A 222 8.54 -4.48 -0.84
CA GLN A 222 9.57 -3.83 -1.66
C GLN A 222 10.82 -4.73 -1.84
N PRO A 223 11.49 -4.66 -3.00
CA PRO A 223 12.70 -5.41 -3.26
C PRO A 223 13.88 -4.93 -2.40
N PRO A 224 14.91 -5.76 -2.20
CA PRO A 224 16.18 -5.33 -1.63
C PRO A 224 16.96 -4.47 -2.63
N GLU A 225 17.88 -3.64 -2.12
CA GLU A 225 18.90 -3.01 -2.96
C GLU A 225 19.88 -4.08 -3.48
N CYS A 226 19.97 -4.19 -4.81
CA CYS A 226 20.88 -5.11 -5.47
C CYS A 226 22.21 -4.44 -5.82
N ALA A 227 23.30 -5.24 -5.85
CA ALA A 227 24.61 -4.76 -6.27
C ALA A 227 24.60 -4.41 -7.77
N ASP A 228 25.52 -3.53 -8.19
CA ASP A 228 25.69 -3.15 -9.59
C ASP A 228 25.78 -4.38 -10.50
N GLY A 229 24.92 -4.44 -11.52
CA GLY A 229 24.86 -5.56 -12.46
C GLY A 229 24.00 -6.74 -12.01
N THR A 230 23.29 -6.63 -10.88
CA THR A 230 22.24 -7.57 -10.47
C THR A 230 20.91 -6.85 -10.32
N PHE A 231 19.82 -7.60 -10.44
CA PHE A 231 18.47 -7.05 -10.50
C PHE A 231 17.53 -7.79 -9.55
N PRO A 232 16.61 -7.08 -8.88
CA PRO A 232 15.61 -7.72 -8.06
C PRO A 232 14.75 -8.67 -8.88
N THR A 233 14.60 -9.90 -8.40
CA THR A 233 13.72 -10.91 -8.98
C THR A 233 12.85 -11.50 -7.87
N TYR A 234 11.54 -11.37 -8.00
CA TYR A 234 10.57 -11.91 -7.06
C TYR A 234 10.24 -13.36 -7.42
N HIS A 235 10.31 -14.25 -6.42
CA HIS A 235 10.02 -15.66 -6.59
C HIS A 235 8.64 -15.98 -5.98
N PRO A 236 7.56 -16.09 -6.79
CA PRO A 236 6.21 -16.27 -6.26
C PRO A 236 6.01 -17.59 -5.50
N ASP A 237 6.83 -18.61 -5.79
CA ASP A 237 6.79 -19.91 -5.10
C ASP A 237 7.28 -19.82 -3.64
N THR A 238 8.22 -18.93 -3.36
CA THR A 238 8.80 -18.74 -2.02
C THR A 238 8.29 -17.48 -1.32
N GLY A 239 7.77 -16.52 -2.09
CA GLY A 239 7.36 -15.21 -1.60
C GLY A 239 8.55 -14.31 -1.23
N ALA A 240 9.72 -14.54 -1.84
CA ALA A 240 10.95 -13.85 -1.51
C ALA A 240 11.63 -13.22 -2.73
N TRP A 241 12.37 -12.14 -2.48
CA TRP A 241 13.23 -11.50 -3.46
C TRP A 241 14.63 -12.10 -3.45
N THR A 242 15.25 -12.16 -4.63
CA THR A 242 16.69 -12.35 -4.80
C THR A 242 17.25 -11.26 -5.72
N CYS A 243 18.58 -11.11 -5.71
CA CYS A 243 19.29 -10.28 -6.66
C CYS A 243 19.95 -11.21 -7.68
N ASP A 244 19.32 -11.32 -8.84
CA ASP A 244 19.74 -12.24 -9.89
C ASP A 244 20.55 -11.48 -10.97
N PRO A 245 21.54 -12.12 -11.61
CA PRO A 245 22.25 -11.51 -12.72
C PRO A 245 21.31 -11.31 -13.93
N PRO A 246 21.70 -10.49 -14.92
CA PRO A 246 21.00 -10.43 -16.19
C PRO A 246 21.02 -11.79 -16.91
N CYS A 247 20.11 -11.95 -17.87
CA CYS A 247 20.08 -13.15 -18.70
C CYS A 247 21.08 -13.06 -19.85
N ASP A 248 22.34 -13.36 -19.53
CA ASP A 248 23.40 -13.49 -20.52
C ASP A 248 23.29 -14.82 -21.27
N LEU A 249 22.82 -15.87 -20.58
CA LEU A 249 22.57 -17.20 -21.12
C LEU A 249 21.17 -17.69 -20.73
N VAL A 250 20.50 -18.37 -21.64
CA VAL A 250 19.22 -19.03 -21.39
C VAL A 250 19.42 -20.54 -21.42
N ILE A 251 19.10 -21.19 -20.32
CA ILE A 251 19.28 -22.63 -20.15
C ILE A 251 17.93 -23.29 -20.24
N HIS A 252 17.75 -24.10 -21.27
CA HIS A 252 16.59 -24.95 -21.45
C HIS A 252 16.95 -26.33 -20.94
N TYR A 253 16.09 -26.91 -20.10
CA TYR A 253 16.24 -28.29 -19.70
C TYR A 253 15.36 -29.22 -20.52
N GLY A 254 15.80 -30.46 -20.70
CA GLY A 254 14.99 -31.49 -21.33
C GLY A 254 13.76 -31.90 -20.50
N GLY A 255 12.93 -32.77 -21.09
CA GLY A 255 11.67 -33.21 -20.49
C GLY A 255 11.77 -33.91 -19.13
N ILE A 256 12.94 -34.44 -18.75
CA ILE A 256 13.15 -35.03 -17.41
C ILE A 256 13.05 -33.96 -16.31
N TYR A 257 13.42 -32.73 -16.63
CA TYR A 257 13.34 -31.55 -15.76
C TYR A 257 12.09 -30.71 -16.04
N GLY A 258 11.09 -31.29 -16.70
CA GLY A 258 9.81 -30.62 -16.96
C GLY A 258 9.86 -29.56 -18.07
N ASN A 259 10.90 -29.52 -18.89
CA ASN A 259 11.15 -28.46 -19.88
C ASN A 259 11.26 -27.06 -19.26
N LEU A 260 11.79 -26.99 -18.03
CA LEU A 260 12.08 -25.72 -17.37
C LEU A 260 13.05 -24.89 -18.22
N THR A 261 12.86 -23.57 -18.22
CA THR A 261 13.81 -22.63 -18.81
C THR A 261 14.19 -21.64 -17.73
N VAL A 262 15.49 -21.46 -17.52
CA VAL A 262 16.04 -20.55 -16.51
C VAL A 262 17.04 -19.60 -17.15
N CYS A 263 17.16 -18.44 -16.52
CA CYS A 263 18.16 -17.44 -16.82
C CYS A 263 19.44 -17.75 -16.07
N ALA A 264 20.58 -17.56 -16.72
CA ALA A 264 21.89 -17.63 -16.11
C ALA A 264 22.71 -16.41 -16.54
N GLY A 265 23.37 -15.78 -15.57
CA GLY A 265 24.40 -14.79 -15.89
C GLY A 265 25.61 -15.45 -16.55
N ASP A 266 26.50 -14.64 -17.11
CA ASP A 266 27.78 -15.14 -17.62
C ASP A 266 28.57 -15.83 -16.50
N PRO A 267 29.13 -17.03 -16.74
CA PRO A 267 29.97 -17.70 -15.75
C PRO A 267 31.28 -16.92 -15.57
N ASP A 268 31.30 -16.01 -14.58
CA ASP A 268 32.51 -15.33 -14.11
C ASP A 268 33.42 -16.29 -13.32
N LEU A 269 33.86 -17.36 -14.00
CA LEU A 269 34.67 -18.45 -13.45
C LEU A 269 35.87 -18.74 -14.34
N GLU A 270 37.07 -18.66 -13.77
CA GLU A 270 38.29 -19.18 -14.39
C GLU A 270 38.51 -20.65 -13.99
N CYS A 271 38.03 -21.59 -14.81
CA CYS A 271 38.17 -23.01 -14.54
C CYS A 271 39.60 -23.52 -14.78
N GLU A 272 40.11 -24.36 -13.86
CA GLU A 272 41.41 -25.02 -13.99
C GLU A 272 41.43 -26.01 -15.16
N ASP A 273 42.63 -26.33 -15.66
CA ASP A 273 42.85 -27.27 -16.75
C ASP A 273 42.10 -28.61 -16.53
N GLY A 274 41.20 -28.94 -17.44
CA GLY A 274 40.40 -30.18 -17.39
C GLY A 274 39.09 -30.07 -16.63
N THR A 275 38.74 -28.88 -16.14
CA THR A 275 37.39 -28.53 -15.69
C THR A 275 36.75 -27.52 -16.63
N VAL A 276 35.43 -27.49 -16.64
CA VAL A 276 34.63 -26.66 -17.55
C VAL A 276 33.46 -26.04 -16.78
N PRO A 277 33.06 -24.80 -17.10
CA PRO A 277 31.90 -24.18 -16.48
C PRO A 277 30.66 -25.03 -16.70
N THR A 278 30.07 -25.47 -15.59
CA THR A 278 28.96 -26.41 -15.57
C THR A 278 27.82 -25.79 -14.78
N TRP A 279 26.64 -25.73 -15.40
CA TRP A 279 25.44 -25.26 -14.74
C TRP A 279 24.84 -26.38 -13.89
N VAL A 280 24.63 -26.10 -12.61
CA VAL A 280 24.14 -27.08 -11.65
C VAL A 280 22.65 -26.90 -11.45
N PHE A 281 21.86 -27.92 -11.81
CA PHE A 281 20.38 -27.83 -11.76
C PHE A 281 19.85 -27.55 -10.35
N GLU A 282 20.43 -28.16 -9.33
CA GLU A 282 19.92 -28.06 -7.96
C GLU A 282 20.14 -26.69 -7.32
N THR A 283 21.24 -26.01 -7.67
CA THR A 283 21.59 -24.70 -7.11
C THR A 283 21.29 -23.56 -8.06
N GLN A 284 21.14 -23.84 -9.36
CA GLN A 284 21.06 -22.84 -10.43
C GLN A 284 22.25 -21.88 -10.40
N GLU A 285 23.44 -22.45 -10.24
CA GLU A 285 24.71 -21.72 -10.20
C GLU A 285 25.73 -22.38 -11.11
N TRP A 286 26.71 -21.58 -11.54
CA TRP A 286 27.87 -22.06 -12.28
C TRP A 286 28.92 -22.66 -11.33
N GLU A 287 29.42 -23.84 -11.68
CA GLU A 287 30.56 -24.46 -11.01
C GLU A 287 31.55 -25.04 -12.02
N CYS A 288 32.85 -24.94 -11.75
CA CYS A 288 33.85 -25.66 -12.53
C CYS A 288 33.80 -27.16 -12.18
N ARG A 289 33.39 -28.00 -13.13
CA ARG A 289 33.34 -29.46 -12.94
C ARG A 289 34.13 -30.19 -14.03
N PRO A 290 34.71 -31.38 -13.71
CA PRO A 290 35.38 -32.22 -14.72
C PRO A 290 34.39 -33.02 -15.59
N THR A 291 33.11 -33.06 -15.19
CA THR A 291 32.05 -33.86 -15.80
C THR A 291 31.36 -33.10 -16.92
N CYS A 292 31.87 -33.28 -18.13
CA CYS A 292 31.26 -32.78 -19.35
C CYS A 292 31.57 -33.76 -20.49
N ASP A 293 30.91 -34.90 -20.47
CA ASP A 293 31.26 -36.06 -21.27
C ASP A 293 30.10 -36.58 -22.15
N ASN A 294 29.02 -35.80 -22.30
CA ASN A 294 27.75 -36.20 -22.94
C ASN A 294 27.13 -37.45 -22.30
N GLY A 295 27.41 -37.67 -21.01
CA GLY A 295 26.86 -38.75 -20.21
C GLY A 295 25.80 -38.23 -19.23
N LEU A 296 26.26 -37.59 -18.15
CA LEU A 296 25.37 -36.95 -17.16
C LEU A 296 25.15 -35.46 -17.45
N TYR A 297 26.09 -34.85 -18.18
CA TYR A 297 26.06 -33.47 -18.61
C TYR A 297 26.40 -33.40 -20.10
N ASP A 298 25.58 -32.69 -20.86
CA ASP A 298 25.76 -32.42 -22.28
C ASP A 298 26.76 -31.27 -22.47
N GLN A 299 27.62 -31.42 -23.47
CA GLN A 299 28.55 -30.41 -23.96
C GLN A 299 27.81 -29.45 -24.90
N ILE A 300 27.67 -28.20 -24.50
CA ILE A 300 27.03 -27.16 -25.30
C ILE A 300 28.06 -26.08 -25.64
N TRP A 301 28.11 -25.70 -26.92
CA TRP A 301 28.99 -24.64 -27.40
C TRP A 301 28.15 -23.40 -27.69
N VAL A 302 28.45 -22.29 -27.02
CA VAL A 302 27.84 -20.98 -27.27
C VAL A 302 28.98 -20.01 -27.56
N ASP A 303 28.95 -19.36 -28.72
CA ASP A 303 29.98 -18.40 -29.14
C ASP A 303 31.44 -18.86 -29.05
N GLY A 304 31.64 -20.18 -29.19
CA GLY A 304 32.96 -20.81 -29.16
C GLY A 304 33.49 -21.11 -27.75
N ALA A 305 32.73 -20.81 -26.70
CA ALA A 305 32.94 -21.29 -25.34
C ALA A 305 32.20 -22.62 -25.11
N LEU A 306 32.79 -23.51 -24.31
CA LEU A 306 32.22 -24.81 -23.95
C LEU A 306 31.60 -24.72 -22.55
N PHE A 307 30.31 -25.04 -22.47
CA PHE A 307 29.52 -25.13 -21.25
C PHE A 307 28.95 -26.53 -21.08
N CYS A 308 28.55 -26.83 -19.85
CA CYS A 308 28.00 -28.14 -19.50
C CYS A 308 26.69 -27.97 -18.76
N VAL A 309 25.65 -28.65 -19.23
CA VAL A 309 24.32 -28.66 -18.63
C VAL A 309 23.84 -30.10 -18.41
N PRO A 310 23.02 -30.37 -17.40
CA PRO A 310 22.52 -31.71 -17.16
C PRO A 310 21.72 -32.23 -18.36
N CYS A 311 21.95 -33.49 -18.76
CA CYS A 311 21.28 -34.13 -19.90
C CYS A 311 19.75 -34.26 -19.75
#